data_AF-A0A3B9A7W5-F1
#
_entry.id   AF-A0A3B9A7W5-F1
#
_cell.length_a   1.000
_cell.length_b   1.000
_cell.length_c   1.000
_cell.angle_alpha   90.00
_cell.angle_beta   90.00
_cell.angle_gamma   90.00
#
_symmetry.space_group_name_H-M   'P 1'
#
loop_
_entity.id
_entity.type
_entity.pdbx_description
1 polymer ?
#
loop_
_entity_poly.entity_id
_entity_poly.type
_entity_poly.pdbx_seq_one_letter_code
_entity_poly.pdbx_strand_id
1 'polypeptide(L)'
;MKIGCITSFRIPSKAANSIQVMKVGQALSQLGHEVILFTPGNVHTPWKELAALYGLSLPFEVIWLPDYPALKRYDFAVNAVRQAGRRKADLIYTWLPQAGLLGSLLGFPVVLEIHDRPTGRLGVWLLRRIIQSGGEKRFAVITRALERALRQEFRLALKGEEVIIAPNGVDLQRFEQLPPPSEARRQLNLPQELTA
;
A
#
# COMPACT_ATOMS: atom_id res chain seq x y z
N MET A 1 7.33 -0.60 16.96
CA MET A 1 5.86 -0.43 16.96
C MET A 1 5.24 -1.57 16.18
N LYS A 2 3.98 -1.87 16.47
CA LYS A 2 3.12 -2.76 15.69
C LYS A 2 2.30 -1.96 14.69
N ILE A 3 2.47 -2.26 13.40
CA ILE A 3 1.83 -1.53 12.31
C ILE A 3 0.82 -2.44 11.62
N GLY A 4 -0.45 -2.03 11.67
CA GLY A 4 -1.52 -2.66 10.90
C GLY A 4 -1.56 -2.08 9.48
N CYS A 5 -0.99 -2.81 8.52
CA CYS A 5 -1.04 -2.46 7.11
C CYS A 5 -2.37 -2.97 6.50
N ILE A 6 -3.16 -2.11 5.86
CA ILE A 6 -4.47 -2.50 5.31
C ILE A 6 -4.51 -2.16 3.82
N THR A 7 -4.65 -3.18 2.96
CA THR A 7 -4.72 -3.01 1.51
C THR A 7 -5.96 -3.63 0.90
N SER A 8 -6.39 -3.09 -0.25
CA SER A 8 -7.51 -3.63 -1.02
C SER A 8 -7.04 -4.56 -2.15
N PHE A 9 -5.73 -4.68 -2.33
CA PHE A 9 -5.14 -5.51 -3.37
C PHE A 9 -5.07 -6.95 -2.87
N ARG A 10 -5.48 -7.90 -3.71
CA ARG A 10 -5.39 -9.33 -3.37
C ARG A 10 -3.94 -9.77 -3.46
N ILE A 11 -3.52 -10.56 -2.50
CA ILE A 11 -2.17 -11.14 -2.41
C ILE A 11 -2.34 -12.66 -2.37
N PRO A 12 -1.53 -13.46 -3.07
CA PRO A 12 -0.52 -13.05 -4.05
C PRO A 12 -1.13 -12.51 -5.34
N SER A 13 -0.37 -11.67 -6.04
CA SER A 13 -0.67 -11.07 -7.34
C SER A 13 0.60 -10.44 -7.92
N LYS A 14 0.74 -10.51 -9.24
CA LYS A 14 1.85 -9.89 -10.00
C LYS A 14 1.60 -8.41 -10.34
N ALA A 15 0.44 -7.87 -9.95
CA ALA A 15 0.12 -6.46 -10.20
C ALA A 15 1.05 -5.53 -9.40
N ALA A 16 1.40 -4.39 -9.99
CA ALA A 16 2.37 -3.45 -9.42
C ALA A 16 2.00 -2.98 -8.00
N ASN A 17 0.72 -2.76 -7.75
CA ASN A 17 0.18 -2.38 -6.45
C ASN A 17 0.40 -3.45 -5.36
N SER A 18 0.32 -4.73 -5.72
CA SER A 18 0.50 -5.86 -4.80
C SER A 18 1.98 -6.05 -4.49
N ILE A 19 2.85 -5.85 -5.49
CA ILE A 19 4.30 -5.82 -5.30
C ILE A 19 4.70 -4.68 -4.36
N GLN A 20 4.17 -3.47 -4.59
CA GLN A 20 4.47 -2.30 -3.76
C GLN A 20 4.10 -2.54 -2.30
N VAL A 21 2.88 -3.04 -2.01
CA VAL A 21 2.44 -3.30 -0.64
C VAL A 21 3.36 -4.29 0.07
N MET A 22 3.74 -5.37 -0.61
CA MET A 22 4.63 -6.37 -0.02
C MET A 22 6.03 -5.81 0.22
N LYS A 23 6.53 -4.94 -0.65
CA LYS A 23 7.81 -4.24 -0.47
C LYS A 23 7.75 -3.18 0.63
N VAL A 24 6.62 -2.51 0.83
CA VAL A 24 6.40 -1.62 1.99
C VAL A 24 6.41 -2.43 3.28
N GLY A 25 5.72 -3.58 3.33
CA GLY A 25 5.76 -4.48 4.48
C GLY A 25 7.18 -4.94 4.84
N GLN A 26 7.98 -5.30 3.82
CA GLN A 26 9.40 -5.61 3.98
C GLN A 26 10.21 -4.43 4.53
N ALA A 27 10.05 -3.23 3.96
CA ALA A 27 10.79 -2.04 4.39
C ALA A 27 10.46 -1.67 5.86
N LEU A 28 9.18 -1.71 6.24
CA LEU A 28 8.75 -1.48 7.62
C LEU A 28 9.32 -2.54 8.58
N SER A 29 9.36 -3.80 8.14
CA SER A 29 9.97 -4.88 8.94
C SER A 29 11.48 -4.69 9.10
N GLN A 30 12.19 -4.25 8.05
CA GLN A 30 13.62 -3.93 8.08
C GLN A 30 13.95 -2.74 9.00
N LEU A 31 13.00 -1.82 9.19
CA LEU A 31 13.10 -0.74 10.18
C LEU A 31 12.85 -1.23 11.62
N GLY A 32 12.64 -2.53 11.84
CA GLY A 32 12.44 -3.13 13.16
C GLY A 32 11.00 -3.02 13.68
N HIS A 33 10.02 -2.83 12.80
CA HIS A 33 8.60 -2.81 13.19
C HIS A 33 7.96 -4.19 13.06
N GLU A 34 6.98 -4.48 13.92
CA GLU A 34 6.13 -5.65 13.78
C GLU A 34 5.01 -5.33 12.80
N VAL A 35 5.02 -5.96 11.62
CA VAL A 35 4.08 -5.66 10.54
C VAL A 35 3.02 -6.75 10.45
N ILE A 36 1.75 -6.33 10.40
CA ILE A 36 0.61 -7.20 10.13
C ILE A 36 -0.12 -6.63 8.92
N LEU A 37 -0.10 -7.36 7.81
CA LEU A 37 -0.75 -6.96 6.57
C LEU A 37 -2.10 -7.65 6.41
N PHE A 38 -3.17 -6.86 6.37
CA PHE A 38 -4.53 -7.30 6.07
C PHE A 38 -4.83 -7.11 4.58
N THR A 39 -5.25 -8.18 3.91
CA THR A 39 -5.56 -8.23 2.47
C THR A 39 -6.89 -8.96 2.24
N PRO A 40 -7.70 -8.59 1.22
CA PRO A 40 -8.90 -9.33 0.88
C PRO A 40 -8.58 -10.69 0.27
N GLY A 41 -9.28 -11.74 0.72
CA GLY A 41 -9.18 -13.08 0.16
C GLY A 41 -9.53 -14.17 1.16
N ASN A 42 -9.67 -15.39 0.64
CA ASN A 42 -9.96 -16.59 1.44
C ASN A 42 -8.86 -17.65 1.32
N VAL A 43 -7.86 -17.39 0.47
CA VAL A 43 -6.78 -18.33 0.19
C VAL A 43 -5.53 -17.83 0.89
N HIS A 44 -5.07 -18.61 1.88
CA HIS A 44 -3.83 -18.35 2.56
C HIS A 44 -2.67 -18.88 1.73
N THR A 45 -1.64 -18.04 1.54
CA THR A 45 -0.43 -18.43 0.84
C THR A 45 0.73 -18.53 1.83
N PRO A 46 1.48 -19.65 1.85
CA PRO A 46 2.64 -19.80 2.72
C PRO A 46 3.66 -18.67 2.53
N TRP A 47 4.28 -18.23 3.63
CA TRP A 47 5.29 -17.15 3.58
C TRP A 47 6.42 -17.44 2.58
N LYS A 48 6.89 -18.69 2.50
CA LYS A 48 7.97 -19.09 1.58
C LYS A 48 7.63 -18.77 0.12
N GLU A 49 6.38 -18.95 -0.29
CA GLU A 49 5.91 -18.65 -1.63
C GLU A 49 5.80 -17.13 -1.86
N LEU A 50 5.30 -16.39 -0.87
CA LEU A 50 5.27 -14.92 -0.91
C LEU A 50 6.68 -14.34 -1.01
N ALA A 51 7.60 -14.83 -0.17
CA ALA A 51 8.99 -14.39 -0.15
C ALA A 51 9.69 -14.66 -1.49
N ALA A 52 9.47 -15.83 -2.08
CA ALA A 52 9.99 -16.16 -3.41
C ALA A 52 9.41 -15.26 -4.51
N LEU A 53 8.08 -15.04 -4.50
CA LEU A 53 7.40 -14.25 -5.53
C LEU A 53 7.81 -12.77 -5.50
N TYR A 54 7.90 -12.18 -4.31
CA TYR A 54 8.15 -10.75 -4.14
C TYR A 54 9.62 -10.42 -3.85
N GLY A 55 10.49 -11.42 -3.67
CA GLY A 55 11.88 -11.21 -3.28
C GLY A 55 11.97 -10.57 -1.90
N LEU A 56 11.36 -11.19 -0.89
CA LEU A 56 11.33 -10.69 0.50
C LEU A 56 12.35 -11.47 1.33
N SER A 57 13.00 -10.79 2.27
CA SER A 57 14.02 -11.40 3.13
C SER A 57 13.62 -11.47 4.60
N LEU A 58 12.72 -10.61 5.06
CA LEU A 58 12.23 -10.61 6.45
C LEU A 58 10.75 -11.00 6.51
N PRO A 59 10.38 -11.99 7.34
CA PRO A 59 9.00 -12.39 7.51
C PRO A 59 8.16 -11.32 8.22
N PHE A 60 6.94 -11.17 7.74
CA PHE A 60 5.87 -10.44 8.44
C PHE A 60 4.53 -11.18 8.28
N GLU A 61 3.57 -10.88 9.15
CA GLU A 61 2.27 -11.56 9.14
C GLU A 61 1.41 -11.04 7.98
N VAL A 62 0.82 -11.94 7.20
CA VAL A 62 -0.19 -11.62 6.20
C VAL A 62 -1.48 -12.34 6.59
N ILE A 63 -2.55 -11.57 6.73
CA ILE A 63 -3.88 -12.05 7.12
C ILE A 63 -4.84 -11.77 5.97
N TRP A 64 -5.42 -12.84 5.45
CA TRP A 64 -6.49 -12.79 4.47
C TRP A 64 -7.83 -12.69 5.18
N LEU A 65 -8.60 -11.66 4.85
CA LEU A 65 -9.94 -11.48 5.36
C LEU A 65 -10.95 -11.61 4.22
N PRO A 66 -12.08 -12.29 4.45
CA PRO A 66 -13.14 -12.37 3.46
C PRO A 66 -13.64 -10.97 3.09
N ASP A 67 -13.93 -10.77 1.81
CA ASP A 67 -14.58 -9.57 1.29
C ASP A 67 -15.82 -9.94 0.48
N TYR A 68 -16.89 -9.18 0.65
CA TYR A 68 -18.11 -9.29 -0.14
C TYR A 68 -18.09 -8.21 -1.24
N PRO A 69 -17.93 -8.58 -2.52
CA PRO A 69 -17.80 -7.61 -3.61
C PRO A 69 -18.95 -6.59 -3.67
N ALA A 70 -20.17 -7.00 -3.33
CA ALA A 70 -21.35 -6.15 -3.29
C ALA A 70 -21.22 -4.97 -2.31
N LEU A 71 -20.45 -5.15 -1.24
CA LEU A 71 -20.22 -4.13 -0.21
C LEU A 71 -19.03 -3.23 -0.53
N LYS A 72 -18.46 -3.32 -1.75
CA LYS A 72 -17.37 -2.47 -2.24
C LYS A 72 -16.20 -2.36 -1.26
N ARG A 73 -15.92 -3.44 -0.51
CA ARG A 73 -14.83 -3.57 0.47
C ARG A 73 -14.96 -2.68 1.72
N TYR A 74 -16.14 -2.12 2.00
CA TYR A 74 -16.39 -1.44 3.26
C TYR A 74 -16.44 -2.43 4.43
N ASP A 75 -17.02 -3.60 4.20
CA ASP A 75 -17.01 -4.75 5.09
C ASP A 75 -15.58 -5.19 5.44
N PHE A 76 -14.72 -5.31 4.42
CA PHE A 76 -13.32 -5.63 4.59
C PHE A 76 -12.61 -4.56 5.42
N ALA A 77 -12.80 -3.27 5.09
CA ALA A 77 -12.16 -2.17 5.82
C ALA A 77 -12.54 -2.18 7.31
N VAL A 78 -13.82 -2.38 7.63
CA VAL A 78 -14.30 -2.50 9.02
C VAL A 78 -13.65 -3.69 9.70
N ASN A 79 -13.63 -4.86 9.07
CA ASN A 79 -13.04 -6.06 9.65
C ASN A 79 -11.53 -5.90 9.88
N ALA A 80 -10.79 -5.37 8.90
CA ALA A 80 -9.36 -5.11 9.00
C ALA A 80 -9.00 -4.15 10.13
N VAL A 81 -9.73 -3.03 10.27
CA VAL A 81 -9.49 -2.07 11.36
C VAL A 81 -9.82 -2.70 12.73
N ARG A 82 -10.90 -3.48 12.84
CA ARG A 82 -11.24 -4.20 14.08
C ARG A 82 -10.16 -5.23 14.44
N GLN A 83 -9.64 -5.96 13.45
CA GLN A 83 -8.57 -6.92 13.66
C GLN A 83 -7.26 -6.23 14.06
N ALA A 84 -6.92 -5.07 13.46
CA ALA A 84 -5.78 -4.27 13.87
C ALA A 84 -5.89 -3.85 15.36
N GLY A 85 -7.08 -3.40 15.80
CA GLY A 85 -7.33 -3.10 17.21
C GLY A 85 -7.20 -4.31 18.14
N ARG A 86 -7.76 -5.47 17.76
CA ARG A 86 -7.60 -6.71 18.53
C ARG A 86 -6.15 -7.18 18.62
N ARG A 87 -5.35 -6.91 17.59
CA ARG A 87 -3.92 -7.20 17.55
C ARG A 87 -3.08 -6.14 18.28
N LYS A 88 -3.71 -5.09 18.81
CA LYS A 88 -3.09 -3.96 19.51
C LYS A 88 -2.08 -3.22 18.62
N ALA A 89 -2.46 -2.94 17.37
CA ALA A 89 -1.65 -2.11 16.50
C ALA A 89 -1.50 -0.69 17.08
N ASP A 90 -0.29 -0.13 16.99
CA ASP A 90 0.02 1.24 17.41
C ASP A 90 -0.32 2.26 16.31
N LEU A 91 -0.30 1.81 15.05
CA LEU A 91 -0.47 2.63 13.85
C LEU A 91 -1.24 1.85 12.78
N ILE A 92 -2.12 2.54 12.06
CA ILE A 92 -2.71 2.04 10.81
C ILE A 92 -1.99 2.66 9.61
N TYR A 93 -1.40 1.83 8.77
CA TYR A 93 -0.88 2.21 7.46
C TYR A 93 -1.82 1.66 6.40
N THR A 94 -2.36 2.48 5.50
CA THR A 94 -3.41 1.99 4.59
C THR A 94 -3.39 2.63 3.22
N TRP A 95 -3.89 1.88 2.24
CA TRP A 95 -4.17 2.32 0.88
C TRP A 95 -5.66 2.57 0.64
N LEU A 96 -6.51 2.38 1.67
CA LEU A 96 -7.96 2.56 1.58
C LEU A 96 -8.39 3.79 2.39
N PRO A 97 -8.93 4.84 1.73
CA PRO A 97 -9.48 5.99 2.43
C PRO A 97 -10.53 5.64 3.49
N GLN A 98 -11.39 4.66 3.23
CA GLN A 98 -12.41 4.21 4.18
C GLN A 98 -11.82 3.52 5.43
N ALA A 99 -10.72 2.78 5.30
CA ALA A 99 -10.03 2.19 6.44
C ALA A 99 -9.27 3.26 7.23
N GLY A 100 -8.70 4.27 6.54
CA GLY A 100 -8.04 5.40 7.17
C GLY A 100 -9.02 6.27 7.97
N LEU A 101 -10.18 6.60 7.38
CA LEU A 101 -11.25 7.30 8.10
C LEU A 101 -11.74 6.46 9.29
N LEU A 102 -11.97 5.16 9.03
CA LEU A 102 -12.08 4.06 9.99
C LEU A 102 -11.23 4.27 11.25
N GLY A 103 -9.92 4.07 11.05
CA GLY A 103 -8.90 4.11 12.09
C GLY A 103 -8.84 5.45 12.81
N SER A 104 -8.90 6.56 12.06
CA SER A 104 -8.86 7.91 12.62
C SER A 104 -10.03 8.17 13.57
N LEU A 105 -11.25 7.75 13.21
CA LEU A 105 -12.43 7.88 14.09
C LEU A 105 -12.35 7.01 15.35
N LEU A 106 -11.62 5.90 15.28
CA LEU A 106 -11.36 5.01 16.41
C LEU A 106 -10.11 5.40 17.22
N GLY A 107 -9.48 6.54 16.90
CA GLY A 107 -8.35 7.10 17.66
C GLY A 107 -6.98 6.52 17.30
N PHE A 108 -6.87 5.73 16.23
CA PHE A 108 -5.55 5.30 15.74
C PHE A 108 -4.84 6.48 15.08
N PRO A 109 -3.51 6.61 15.27
CA PRO A 109 -2.67 7.30 14.30
C PRO A 109 -2.81 6.62 12.93
N VAL A 110 -2.89 7.41 11.86
CA VAL A 110 -3.12 6.90 10.49
C VAL A 110 -2.11 7.45 9.50
N VAL A 111 -1.49 6.56 8.72
CA VAL A 111 -0.82 6.90 7.47
C VAL A 111 -1.70 6.42 6.32
N LEU A 112 -2.19 7.33 5.48
CA LEU A 112 -2.91 7.01 4.25
C LEU A 112 -2.00 7.27 3.06
N GLU A 113 -1.63 6.21 2.33
CA GLU A 113 -0.90 6.32 1.08
C GLU A 113 -1.86 6.54 -0.10
N ILE A 114 -1.62 7.60 -0.88
CA ILE A 114 -2.45 7.99 -2.01
C ILE A 114 -1.64 7.81 -3.29
N HIS A 115 -2.04 6.82 -4.10
CA HIS A 115 -1.35 6.47 -5.34
C HIS A 115 -1.98 7.05 -6.60
N ASP A 116 -3.25 7.46 -6.53
CA ASP A 116 -3.96 7.94 -7.70
C ASP A 116 -5.00 8.98 -7.31
N ARG A 117 -5.55 9.66 -8.32
CA ARG A 117 -6.66 10.58 -8.20
C ARG A 117 -7.90 9.83 -7.68
N PRO A 118 -8.65 10.40 -6.73
CA PRO A 118 -9.89 9.79 -6.28
C PRO A 118 -10.88 9.68 -7.44
N THR A 119 -11.57 8.54 -7.52
CA THR A 119 -12.60 8.30 -8.53
C THR A 119 -14.00 8.44 -7.92
N GLY A 120 -14.92 9.00 -8.71
CA GLY A 120 -16.30 9.23 -8.32
C GLY A 120 -16.48 10.21 -7.15
N ARG A 121 -17.74 10.47 -6.79
CA ARG A 121 -18.07 11.42 -5.71
C ARG A 121 -17.73 10.87 -4.33
N LEU A 122 -17.87 9.56 -4.14
CA LEU A 122 -17.68 8.90 -2.85
C LEU A 122 -16.20 8.86 -2.44
N GLY A 123 -15.27 8.63 -3.37
CA GLY A 123 -13.83 8.67 -3.10
C GLY A 123 -13.37 10.05 -2.66
N VAL A 124 -13.80 11.10 -3.38
CA VAL A 124 -13.52 12.50 -3.00
C VAL A 124 -14.13 12.84 -1.64
N TRP A 125 -15.36 12.37 -1.37
CA TRP A 125 -16.00 12.57 -0.08
C TRP A 125 -15.22 11.91 1.06
N LEU A 126 -14.81 10.64 0.91
CA LEU A 126 -14.03 9.93 1.92
C LEU A 126 -12.71 10.64 2.23
N LEU A 127 -11.95 11.03 1.19
CA LEU A 127 -10.72 11.78 1.37
C LEU A 127 -10.96 13.11 2.10
N ARG A 128 -12.02 13.85 1.73
CA ARG A 128 -12.38 15.07 2.44
C ARG A 128 -12.68 14.81 3.92
N ARG A 129 -13.39 13.72 4.24
CA ARG A 129 -13.75 13.36 5.62
C ARG A 129 -12.54 13.01 6.47
N ILE A 130 -11.59 12.24 5.96
CA ILE A 130 -10.36 11.91 6.72
C ILE A 130 -9.43 13.13 6.84
N ILE A 131 -9.39 14.02 5.85
CA ILE A 131 -8.63 15.28 5.97
C ILE A 131 -9.21 16.17 7.08
N GLN A 132 -10.53 16.21 7.17
CA GLN A 132 -11.24 17.00 8.18
C GLN A 132 -11.36 16.29 9.53
N SER A 133 -11.01 15.02 9.64
CA SER A 133 -11.09 14.30 10.91
C SER A 133 -10.00 14.76 11.88
N GLY A 134 -10.28 14.60 13.16
CA GLY A 134 -9.30 14.80 14.22
C GLY A 134 -8.27 13.66 14.27
N GLY A 135 -7.38 13.74 15.24
CA GLY A 135 -6.35 12.73 15.48
C GLY A 135 -5.11 12.87 14.58
N GLU A 136 -4.11 12.08 14.92
CA GLU A 136 -2.82 12.05 14.24
C GLU A 136 -2.95 11.36 12.89
N LYS A 137 -2.64 12.10 11.82
CA LYS A 137 -2.72 11.57 10.47
C LYS A 137 -1.62 12.13 9.57
N ARG A 138 -1.19 11.28 8.65
CA ARG A 138 -0.24 11.61 7.59
C ARG A 138 -0.75 11.08 6.25
N PHE A 139 -0.64 11.90 5.21
CA PHE A 139 -0.94 11.54 3.84
C PHE A 139 0.38 11.36 3.09
N ALA A 140 0.72 10.12 2.75
CA ALA A 140 1.86 9.80 1.91
C ALA A 140 1.43 9.87 0.44
N VAL A 141 1.81 10.94 -0.25
CA VAL A 141 1.42 11.17 -1.64
C VAL A 141 2.60 10.86 -2.55
N ILE A 142 2.40 9.98 -3.53
CA ILE A 142 3.53 9.43 -4.29
C ILE A 142 4.23 10.43 -5.22
N THR A 143 3.57 11.53 -5.58
CA THR A 143 4.17 12.56 -6.44
C THR A 143 3.65 13.96 -6.09
N ARG A 144 4.48 14.98 -6.38
CA ARG A 144 4.05 16.39 -6.31
C ARG A 144 2.92 16.70 -7.29
N ALA A 145 2.89 16.05 -8.45
CA ALA A 145 1.83 16.23 -9.43
C ALA A 145 0.48 15.76 -8.89
N LEU A 146 0.46 14.59 -8.23
CA LEU A 146 -0.74 14.07 -7.56
C LEU A 146 -1.16 14.98 -6.41
N GLU A 147 -0.23 15.46 -5.59
CA GLU A 147 -0.57 16.42 -4.51
C GLU A 147 -1.24 17.68 -5.08
N ARG A 148 -0.69 18.27 -6.15
CA ARG A 148 -1.31 19.42 -6.82
C ARG A 148 -2.70 19.10 -7.35
N ALA A 149 -2.89 17.94 -7.98
CA ALA A 149 -4.20 17.50 -8.46
C ALA A 149 -5.22 17.40 -7.31
N LEU A 150 -4.84 16.76 -6.19
CA LEU A 150 -5.71 16.64 -5.00
C LEU A 150 -6.15 18.03 -4.48
N ARG A 151 -5.22 19.00 -4.44
CA ARG A 151 -5.49 20.36 -3.97
C ARG A 151 -6.33 21.17 -4.96
N GLN A 152 -5.96 21.17 -6.24
CA GLN A 152 -6.49 22.09 -7.24
C GLN A 152 -7.74 21.54 -7.94
N GLU A 153 -7.70 20.28 -8.39
CA GLU A 153 -8.79 19.65 -9.14
C GLU A 153 -9.90 19.20 -8.18
N PHE A 154 -9.54 18.57 -7.05
CA PHE A 154 -10.49 17.98 -6.10
C PHE A 154 -10.80 18.87 -4.89
N ARG A 155 -10.15 20.03 -4.77
CA ARG A 155 -10.33 21.01 -3.69
C ARG A 155 -10.21 20.36 -2.31
N LEU A 156 -9.19 19.50 -2.13
CA LEU A 156 -8.88 18.86 -0.86
C LEU A 156 -7.90 19.74 -0.08
N ALA A 157 -8.36 20.26 1.07
CA ALA A 157 -7.61 21.16 1.94
C ALA A 157 -6.59 20.39 2.81
N LEU A 158 -5.63 19.73 2.17
CA LEU A 158 -4.56 19.01 2.85
C LEU A 158 -3.67 19.99 3.65
N LYS A 159 -3.50 19.79 4.95
CA LYS A 159 -2.57 20.61 5.74
C LYS A 159 -1.13 20.25 5.37
N GLY A 160 -0.28 21.26 5.17
CA GLY A 160 1.10 21.03 4.75
C GLY A 160 1.88 20.09 5.68
N GLU A 161 1.70 20.27 6.99
CA GLU A 161 2.32 19.41 8.02
C GLU A 161 1.84 17.96 7.98
N GLU A 162 0.60 17.70 7.52
CA GLU A 162 0.02 16.35 7.45
C GLU A 162 0.40 15.62 6.15
N VAL A 163 1.05 16.28 5.18
CA VAL A 163 1.40 15.69 3.88
C VAL A 163 2.90 15.45 3.78
N ILE A 164 3.26 14.28 3.26
CA ILE A 164 4.61 13.98 2.82
C ILE A 164 4.60 13.49 1.37
N ILE A 165 5.56 13.95 0.58
CA ILE A 165 5.81 13.38 -0.74
C ILE A 165 6.68 12.14 -0.57
N ALA A 166 6.12 10.97 -0.87
CA ALA A 166 6.77 9.68 -0.67
C ALA A 166 6.74 8.87 -1.99
N PRO A 167 7.66 9.13 -2.93
CA PRO A 167 7.72 8.38 -4.18
C PRO A 167 7.96 6.88 -3.94
N ASN A 168 7.39 6.05 -4.81
CA ASN A 168 7.64 4.61 -4.77
C ASN A 168 9.13 4.31 -4.93
N GLY A 169 9.66 3.44 -4.08
CA GLY A 169 11.01 2.91 -4.19
C GLY A 169 11.12 1.75 -5.18
N VAL A 170 12.36 1.40 -5.52
CA VAL A 170 12.71 0.20 -6.27
C VAL A 170 13.77 -0.59 -5.50
N ASP A 171 13.81 -1.89 -5.74
CA ASP A 171 14.80 -2.79 -5.14
C ASP A 171 16.09 -2.74 -5.96
N LEU A 172 17.00 -1.83 -5.59
CA LEU A 172 18.23 -1.56 -6.33
C LEU A 172 19.12 -2.79 -6.48
N GLN A 173 19.13 -3.70 -5.50
CA GLN A 173 19.93 -4.92 -5.53
C GLN A 173 19.59 -5.81 -6.73
N ARG A 174 18.34 -5.75 -7.21
CA ARG A 174 17.92 -6.49 -8.41
C ARG A 174 18.49 -5.92 -9.72
N PHE A 175 19.02 -4.70 -9.69
CA PHE A 175 19.56 -4.00 -10.85
C PHE A 175 21.10 -3.92 -10.84
N GLU A 176 21.77 -4.39 -9.79
CA GLU A 176 23.23 -4.29 -9.64
C GLU A 176 24.03 -5.17 -10.62
N GLN A 177 23.50 -6.34 -10.99
CA GLN A 177 24.22 -7.35 -11.77
C GLN A 177 23.49 -7.72 -13.07
N LEU A 178 22.88 -6.73 -13.73
CA LEU A 178 22.19 -6.97 -14.99
C LEU A 178 23.19 -7.18 -16.13
N PRO A 179 22.96 -8.19 -17.00
CA PRO A 179 23.82 -8.40 -18.17
C PRO A 179 23.71 -7.21 -19.14
N PRO A 180 24.77 -6.90 -19.91
CA PRO A 180 24.70 -5.91 -20.96
C PRO A 180 23.64 -6.28 -22.02
N PRO A 181 23.08 -5.32 -22.77
CA PRO A 181 21.96 -5.57 -23.69
C PRO A 181 22.20 -6.72 -24.70
N SER A 182 23.41 -6.86 -25.24
CA SER A 182 23.75 -7.93 -26.18
C SER A 182 23.71 -9.31 -25.53
N GLU A 183 24.21 -9.42 -24.30
CA GLU A 183 24.18 -10.64 -23.52
C GLU A 183 22.76 -10.99 -23.08
N ALA A 184 21.99 -10.01 -22.60
CA ALA A 184 20.58 -10.20 -22.25
C ALA A 184 19.78 -10.74 -23.45
N ARG A 185 19.96 -10.18 -24.64
CA ARG A 185 19.33 -10.66 -25.88
C ARG A 185 19.70 -12.11 -26.17
N ARG A 186 20.98 -12.47 -26.05
CA ARG A 186 21.44 -13.85 -26.24
C ARG A 186 20.80 -14.81 -25.23
N GLN A 187 20.76 -14.44 -23.96
CA GLN A 187 20.11 -15.24 -22.91
C GLN A 187 18.61 -15.44 -23.16
N LEU A 188 17.95 -14.44 -23.74
CA LEU A 188 16.53 -14.46 -24.07
C LEU A 188 16.21 -14.98 -25.48
N ASN A 189 17.19 -15.44 -26.26
CA ASN A 189 17.05 -15.85 -27.67
C ASN A 189 16.41 -14.76 -28.56
N LEU A 190 16.77 -13.50 -28.33
CA LEU A 190 16.32 -12.35 -29.12
C LEU A 190 17.34 -11.98 -30.22
N PRO A 191 16.88 -11.44 -31.37
CA PRO A 191 17.77 -10.91 -32.40
C PRO A 191 18.72 -9.82 -31.87
N GLN A 192 19.94 -9.79 -32.40
CA GLN A 192 20.99 -8.81 -32.03
C GLN A 192 20.87 -7.52 -32.87
N GLU A 193 19.71 -6.89 -32.80
CA GLU A 193 19.38 -5.66 -33.53
C GLU A 193 18.84 -4.59 -32.59
N LEU A 194 18.67 -3.35 -33.07
CA LEU A 194 18.07 -2.29 -32.28
C LEU A 194 16.58 -2.61 -32.05
N THR A 195 16.09 -2.49 -30.80
CA THR A 195 14.62 -2.51 -30.58
C THR A 195 14.11 -1.11 -30.90
N ALA A 196 13.30 -1.01 -31.95
CA ALA A 196 12.51 0.19 -32.25
C ALA A 196 11.31 0.32 -31.31
#